data_AF-A0A8S2L9X2-F1
#
_entry.id   AF-A0A8S2L9X2-F1
#
_cell.length_a   1.000
_cell.length_b   1.000
_cell.length_c   1.000
_cell.angle_alpha   90.00
_cell.angle_beta   90.00
_cell.angle_gamma   90.00
#
_symmetry.space_group_name_H-M   'P 1'
#
loop_
_entity.id
_entity.type
_entity.pdbx_description
1 polymer ?
#
loop_
_entity_poly.entity_id
_entity_poly.type
_entity_poly.pdbx_seq_one_letter_code
_entity_poly.pdbx_strand_id
1 'polypeptide(L)'
;MDQNLYVQVFVAFGLNNYNGTIDLISKIFGDKSNKVERQVNIVLLNQRATSYFKLQLFKEAFKDIQSSIDMGFDLKQDEKLLYMYYHAKSKSELNDVITQVEHSDHRIP
;
A
#
# COMPACT_ATOMS: atom_id res chain seq x y z
N MET A 1 -18.25 -9.14 -12.43
CA MET A 1 -17.52 -8.31 -11.45
C MET A 1 -18.35 -8.30 -10.18
N ASP A 2 -17.82 -8.80 -9.07
CA ASP A 2 -18.57 -8.91 -7.82
C ASP A 2 -18.60 -7.55 -7.11
N GLN A 3 -19.64 -6.74 -7.39
CA GLN A 3 -19.84 -5.42 -6.79
C GLN A 3 -19.81 -5.45 -5.25
N ASN A 4 -20.08 -6.62 -4.66
CA ASN A 4 -20.08 -6.84 -3.22
C ASN A 4 -18.70 -6.61 -2.59
N LEU A 5 -17.60 -7.00 -3.27
CA LEU A 5 -16.27 -6.90 -2.66
C LEU A 5 -15.78 -5.45 -2.51
N TYR A 6 -16.09 -4.58 -3.47
CA TYR A 6 -15.73 -3.16 -3.39
C TYR A 6 -16.46 -2.46 -2.24
N VAL A 7 -17.76 -2.75 -2.08
CA VAL A 7 -18.55 -2.21 -0.96
C VAL A 7 -17.95 -2.66 0.37
N GLN A 8 -17.56 -3.95 0.48
CA GLN A 8 -16.89 -4.46 1.68
C GLN A 8 -15.57 -3.74 1.95
N VAL A 9 -14.77 -3.41 0.93
CA VAL A 9 -13.54 -2.62 1.10
C VAL A 9 -13.86 -1.24 1.68
N PHE A 10 -14.81 -0.51 1.11
CA PHE A 10 -15.18 0.83 1.61
C PHE A 10 -15.69 0.78 3.05
N VAL A 11 -16.49 -0.23 3.40
CA VAL A 11 -16.99 -0.42 4.76
C VAL A 11 -15.85 -0.74 5.73
N ALA A 12 -14.99 -1.71 5.39
CA ALA A 12 -13.86 -2.09 6.23
C ALA A 12 -12.90 -0.90 6.46
N PHE A 13 -12.60 -0.15 5.40
CA PHE A 13 -11.73 1.02 5.48
C PHE A 13 -12.34 2.14 6.32
N GLY A 14 -13.63 2.45 6.12
CA GLY A 14 -14.35 3.47 6.91
C GLY A 14 -14.46 3.12 8.40
N LEU A 15 -14.48 1.83 8.75
CA LEU A 15 -14.44 1.33 10.12
C LEU A 15 -13.01 1.23 10.69
N ASN A 16 -11.99 1.67 9.96
CA ASN A 16 -10.57 1.50 10.31
C ASN A 16 -10.14 0.05 10.52
N ASN A 17 -10.85 -0.92 9.92
CA ASN A 17 -10.42 -2.31 9.87
C ASN A 17 -9.35 -2.47 8.78
N TYR A 18 -8.11 -2.08 9.12
CA TYR A 18 -7.01 -2.03 8.17
C TYR A 18 -6.59 -3.41 7.66
N ASN A 19 -6.54 -4.43 8.54
CA ASN A 19 -6.25 -5.80 8.13
C ASN A 19 -7.32 -6.33 7.17
N GLY A 20 -8.60 -6.18 7.51
CA GLY A 20 -9.69 -6.58 6.61
C GLY A 20 -9.68 -5.84 5.28
N THR A 21 -9.32 -4.55 5.29
CA THR A 21 -9.14 -3.76 4.06
C THR A 21 -8.03 -4.36 3.18
N ILE A 22 -6.87 -4.66 3.77
CA ILE A 22 -5.73 -5.25 3.07
C ILE A 22 -6.11 -6.61 2.46
N ASP A 23 -6.77 -7.47 3.22
CA ASP A 23 -7.17 -8.81 2.78
C ASP A 23 -8.14 -8.75 1.60
N LEU A 24 -9.17 -7.91 1.71
CA LEU A 24 -10.17 -7.72 0.66
C LEU A 24 -9.53 -7.20 -0.63
N ILE A 25 -8.69 -6.16 -0.54
CA ILE A 25 -8.03 -5.58 -1.72
C ILE A 25 -7.04 -6.59 -2.34
N SER A 26 -6.31 -7.35 -1.52
CA SER A 26 -5.41 -8.39 -2.01
C SER A 26 -6.15 -9.50 -2.73
N LYS A 27 -7.36 -9.86 -2.27
CA LYS A 27 -8.26 -10.78 -2.97
C LYS A 27 -8.72 -10.22 -4.33
N ILE A 28 -9.04 -8.92 -4.41
CA ILE A 28 -9.40 -8.27 -5.69
C ILE A 28 -8.24 -8.37 -6.68
N PHE A 29 -7.03 -8.00 -6.28
CA PHE A 29 -5.85 -8.04 -7.15
C PHE A 29 -5.37 -9.45 -7.50
N GLY A 30 -5.65 -10.44 -6.65
CA GLY A 30 -5.33 -11.85 -6.92
C GLY A 30 -6.22 -12.51 -7.96
N ASP A 31 -7.44 -11.99 -8.16
CA ASP A 31 -8.39 -12.51 -9.13
C ASP A 31 -8.10 -11.96 -10.55
N LYS A 32 -7.39 -12.75 -11.36
CA LYS A 32 -7.05 -12.40 -12.75
C LYS A 32 -8.26 -12.26 -13.68
N SER A 33 -9.45 -12.71 -13.26
CA SER A 33 -10.68 -12.51 -14.03
C SER A 33 -11.31 -11.13 -13.80
N ASN A 34 -10.93 -10.44 -12.72
CA ASN A 34 -11.41 -9.09 -12.44
C ASN A 34 -10.69 -8.05 -13.31
N LYS A 35 -11.46 -7.45 -14.23
CA LYS A 35 -11.03 -6.26 -14.97
C LYS A 35 -11.44 -5.03 -14.19
N VAL A 36 -10.56 -4.54 -13.32
CA VAL A 36 -10.80 -3.32 -12.56
C VAL A 36 -10.44 -2.11 -13.41
N GLU A 37 -11.34 -1.11 -13.46
CA GLU A 37 -11.04 0.14 -14.14
C GLU A 37 -9.82 0.82 -13.51
N ARG A 38 -9.01 1.50 -14.34
CA ARG A 38 -7.75 2.13 -13.90
C ARG A 38 -7.94 3.05 -12.69
N GLN A 39 -8.99 3.88 -12.70
CA GLN A 39 -9.26 4.80 -11.59
C GLN A 39 -9.61 4.05 -10.29
N VAL A 40 -10.37 2.95 -10.41
CA VAL A 40 -10.71 2.10 -9.27
C VAL A 40 -9.45 1.43 -8.70
N ASN A 41 -8.54 0.95 -9.55
CA ASN A 41 -7.25 0.41 -9.09
C ASN A 41 -6.43 1.42 -8.29
N ILE A 42 -6.36 2.67 -8.75
CA ILE A 42 -5.68 3.76 -8.03
C ILE A 42 -6.30 3.95 -6.64
N VAL A 43 -7.62 3.99 -6.53
CA VAL A 43 -8.32 4.14 -5.25
C VAL A 43 -8.01 2.97 -4.31
N LEU A 44 -8.06 1.73 -4.81
CA LEU A 44 -7.74 0.54 -4.02
C LEU A 44 -6.28 0.55 -3.55
N LEU A 45 -5.33 0.91 -4.42
CA LEU A 45 -3.92 1.05 -4.04
C LEU A 45 -3.75 2.08 -2.92
N ASN A 46 -4.38 3.25 -3.04
CA ASN A 46 -4.28 4.31 -2.04
C ASN A 46 -4.91 3.91 -0.69
N GLN A 47 -6.03 3.17 -0.70
CA GLN A 47 -6.67 2.65 0.52
C GLN A 47 -5.84 1.55 1.19
N ARG A 48 -5.26 0.65 0.39
CA ARG A 48 -4.37 -0.40 0.92
C ARG A 48 -3.07 0.19 1.46
N ALA A 49 -2.48 1.16 0.75
CA ALA A 49 -1.34 1.93 1.22
C ALA A 49 -1.62 2.63 2.55
N THR A 50 -2.79 3.26 2.69
CA THR A 50 -3.20 3.90 3.95
C THR A 50 -3.33 2.89 5.08
N SER A 51 -3.89 1.71 4.78
CA SER A 51 -4.02 0.63 5.76
C SER A 51 -2.65 0.11 6.20
N TYR A 52 -1.74 -0.14 5.26
CA TYR A 52 -0.35 -0.50 5.58
C TYR A 52 0.35 0.57 6.42
N PHE A 53 0.22 1.85 6.04
CA PHE A 53 0.81 2.96 6.78
C PHE A 53 0.31 3.02 8.22
N LYS A 54 -1.00 2.84 8.44
CA LYS A 54 -1.61 2.83 9.78
C LYS A 54 -1.14 1.65 10.64
N LEU A 55 -0.77 0.54 10.01
CA LEU A 55 -0.15 -0.62 10.64
C LEU A 55 1.39 -0.54 10.72
N GLN A 56 1.99 0.59 10.34
CA GLN A 56 3.45 0.81 10.29
C GLN A 56 4.20 -0.12 9.32
N LEU A 57 3.49 -0.70 8.35
CA LEU A 57 4.05 -1.51 7.27
C LEU A 57 4.50 -0.59 6.13
N PHE A 58 5.58 0.16 6.38
CA PHE A 58 5.97 1.30 5.53
C PHE A 58 6.47 0.87 4.14
N LYS A 59 7.09 -0.30 4.00
CA LYS A 59 7.61 -0.80 2.72
C LYS A 59 6.46 -1.11 1.75
N GLU A 60 5.44 -1.77 2.26
CA GLU A 60 4.21 -2.11 1.53
C GLU A 60 3.40 -0.85 1.21
N ALA A 61 3.27 0.06 2.18
CA ALA A 61 2.61 1.35 1.96
C ALA A 61 3.28 2.14 0.84
N PHE A 62 4.62 2.27 0.88
CA PHE A 62 5.39 2.95 -0.16
C PHE A 62 5.19 2.32 -1.53
N LYS A 63 5.26 0.99 -1.62
CA LYS A 63 5.10 0.24 -2.87
C LYS A 63 3.72 0.47 -3.51
N ASP A 64 2.66 0.48 -2.71
CA ASP A 64 1.30 0.71 -3.23
C ASP A 64 1.10 2.16 -3.69
N ILE A 65 1.64 3.15 -2.95
CA ILE A 65 1.58 4.55 -3.38
C ILE A 65 2.37 4.73 -4.68
N GLN A 66 3.57 4.15 -4.79
CA GLN A 66 4.36 4.21 -6.01
C GLN A 66 3.62 3.59 -7.19
N SER A 67 2.95 2.45 -6.97
CA SER A 67 2.14 1.81 -8.01
C SER A 67 0.98 2.70 -8.47
N SER A 68 0.35 3.47 -7.58
CA SER A 68 -0.73 4.38 -7.96
C SER A 68 -0.22 5.57 -8.79
N ILE A 69 0.97 6.09 -8.47
CA ILE A 69 1.67 7.12 -9.24
C ILE A 69 2.04 6.61 -10.63
N ASP A 70 2.58 5.38 -10.72
CA ASP A 70 2.92 4.75 -12.01
C ASP A 70 1.66 4.54 -12.87
N MET A 71 0.50 4.36 -12.21
CA MET A 71 -0.82 4.34 -12.85
C MET A 71 -1.38 5.74 -13.12
N GLY A 72 -0.61 6.82 -12.96
CA GLY A 72 -0.98 8.20 -13.34
C GLY A 72 -1.71 8.99 -12.26
N PHE A 73 -1.69 8.57 -11.00
CA PHE A 73 -2.18 9.38 -9.90
C PHE A 73 -1.28 10.61 -9.68
N ASP A 74 -1.87 11.81 -9.70
CA ASP A 74 -1.14 13.03 -9.36
C ASP A 74 -1.10 13.23 -7.84
N LEU A 75 -0.02 12.74 -7.24
CA LEU A 75 0.20 12.80 -5.79
C LEU A 75 0.11 14.22 -5.20
N LYS A 76 0.36 15.26 -6.00
CA LYS A 76 0.36 16.64 -5.52
C LYS A 76 -1.04 17.15 -5.16
N GLN A 77 -2.09 16.46 -5.61
CA GLN A 77 -3.47 16.81 -5.31
C GLN A 77 -3.97 16.21 -3.98
N ASP A 78 -3.19 15.32 -3.36
CA ASP A 78 -3.52 14.69 -2.08
C ASP A 78 -2.37 14.89 -1.08
N GLU A 79 -2.45 15.97 -0.30
CA GLU A 79 -1.41 16.34 0.69
C GLU A 79 -1.16 15.23 1.71
N LYS A 80 -2.20 14.48 2.09
CA LYS A 80 -2.09 13.38 3.05
C LYS A 80 -1.31 12.22 2.45
N LEU A 81 -1.62 11.84 1.20
CA LEU A 81 -0.91 10.77 0.53
C LEU A 81 0.53 11.18 0.19
N LEU A 82 0.76 12.46 -0.15
CA LEU A 82 2.10 13.03 -0.34
C LEU A 82 2.96 12.91 0.93
N TYR A 83 2.41 13.28 2.09
CA TYR A 83 3.08 13.07 3.37
C TYR A 83 3.41 11.59 3.62
N MET A 84 2.41 10.71 3.42
CA MET A 84 2.59 9.28 3.61
C MET A 84 3.67 8.71 2.69
N TYR A 85 3.75 9.16 1.43
CA TYR A 85 4.75 8.73 0.47
C TYR A 85 6.17 8.97 0.99
N TYR A 86 6.50 10.22 1.35
CA TYR A 86 7.85 10.57 1.82
C TYR A 86 8.18 9.94 3.18
N HIS A 87 7.19 9.86 4.08
CA HIS A 87 7.39 9.20 5.37
C HIS A 87 7.62 7.70 5.20
N ALA A 88 6.81 7.02 4.37
CA ALA A 88 6.96 5.58 4.12
C ALA A 88 8.26 5.26 3.38
N LYS A 89 8.64 6.08 2.40
CA LYS A 89 9.91 5.96 1.66
C LYS A 89 11.11 6.00 2.61
N SER A 90 11.21 7.04 3.44
CA SER A 90 12.34 7.18 4.37
C SER A 90 12.43 6.01 5.37
N LYS A 91 11.30 5.53 5.89
CA LYS A 91 11.25 4.35 6.77
C LYS A 91 11.61 3.05 6.05
N SER A 92 11.19 2.87 4.80
CA SER A 92 11.54 1.71 4.00
C SER A 92 13.05 1.65 3.72
N GLU A 93 13.64 2.78 3.32
CA GLU A 93 15.08 2.89 3.05
C GLU A 93 15.92 2.62 4.31
N LEU A 94 15.49 3.13 5.47
CA LEU A 94 16.14 2.84 6.76
C LEU A 94 16.13 1.34 7.10
N ASN A 95 15.01 0.66 6.88
CA ASN A 95 14.92 -0.78 7.13
C ASN A 95 15.88 -1.58 6.24
N ASP A 96 15.99 -1.22 4.96
CA ASP A 96 16.89 -1.89 4.03
C ASP A 96 18.38 -1.71 4.46
N VAL A 97 18.75 -0.53 5.00
CA VAL A 97 20.09 -0.29 5.56
C VAL A 97 20.37 -1.14 6.80
N ILE A 98 19.44 -1.20 7.76
CA ILE A 98 19.60 -2.01 8.98
C ILE A 98 19.82 -3.48 8.61
N THR A 99 19.01 -4.02 7.69
CA THR A 99 19.17 -5.40 7.22
C THR A 99 20.56 -5.64 6.62
N GLN A 100 21.08 -4.71 5.81
CA GLN A 100 22.42 -4.87 5.23
C GLN A 100 23.53 -4.91 6.29
N VAL A 101 23.44 -4.08 7.33
CA VAL A 101 24.42 -4.04 8.42
C VAL A 101 24.41 -5.35 9.22
N GLU A 102 23.23 -5.86 9.59
CA GLU A 102 23.09 -7.13 10.32
C GLU A 102 23.68 -8.32 9.54
N HIS A 103 23.56 -8.32 8.21
CA HIS A 103 24.12 -9.38 7.36
C HIS A 103 25.64 -9.23 7.14
N SER A 104 26.22 -8.05 7.37
CA SER A 104 27.66 -7.81 7.27
C SER A 104 28.43 -8.14 8.55
N ASP A 105 27.81 -8.04 9.73
CA ASP A 105 28.44 -8.36 11.03
C ASP A 105 28.63 -9.87 11.27
N HIS A 106 28.06 -10.74 10.41
CA HIS A 106 28.29 -12.20 10.46
C HIS A 106 29.40 -12.67 9.52
N ARG A 107 30.21 -11.75 8.98
CA ARG A 107 31.41 -12.05 8.17
C ARG A 107 32.68 -11.52 8.84
N ILE A 108 32.95 -11.94 10.06
CA ILE A 108 34.30 -11.84 10.64
C ILE A 108 34.90 -13.26 10.63
N PRO A 109 35.98 -13.53 9.86
CA PRO A 109 36.71 -14.79 9.91
C PRO A 109 37.35 -15.06 11.27
#